data_AF-A0A6I9YJV5-F1
#
_entry.id   AF-A0A6I9YJV5-F1
#
_cell.length_a   1.000
_cell.length_b   1.000
_cell.length_c   1.000
_cell.angle_alpha   90.00
_cell.angle_beta   90.00
_cell.angle_gamma   90.00
#
_symmetry.space_group_name_H-M   'P 1'
#
loop_
_entity.id
_entity.type
_entity.pdbx_description
1 polymer ?
#
loop_
_entity_poly.entity_id
_entity_poly.type
_entity_poly.pdbx_seq_one_letter_code
_entity_poly.pdbx_strand_id
1 'polypeptide(L)'
;MTDLRVISHCVVGTPCYISPELCEGKPYNQKSDIWALGCVLYELASLKRAFEAAPKIVEALLGYEIAQAACGASHVLALSSEGEVFAWGRGDNGRLGLGNQEPHSSPQLVPLPAGYEAQKVLCGIDASMILTSGHQILACGSNRYNKLCQDRTVSPGEPLPAVAAAAADQIQSYDSGKS
;
A
#
# COMPACT_ATOMS: atom_id res chain seq x y z
N MET A 1 -20.27 34.36 17.56
CA MET A 1 -19.13 33.77 16.85
C MET A 1 -18.15 33.28 17.91
N THR A 2 -18.22 31.99 18.25
CA THR A 2 -17.42 31.38 19.31
C THR A 2 -16.26 30.65 18.65
N ASP A 3 -15.04 31.10 18.95
CA ASP A 3 -13.77 30.60 18.45
C ASP A 3 -13.53 29.17 18.99
N LEU A 4 -13.82 28.15 18.18
CA LEU A 4 -13.50 26.75 18.46
C LEU A 4 -12.01 26.52 18.19
N ARG A 5 -11.16 26.90 19.15
CA ARG A 5 -9.77 26.45 19.16
C ARG A 5 -9.75 24.95 19.45
N VAL A 6 -9.55 24.14 18.41
CA VAL A 6 -9.23 22.72 18.54
C VAL A 6 -7.85 22.62 19.20
N ILE A 7 -7.83 22.28 20.48
CA ILE A 7 -6.58 21.97 21.20
C ILE A 7 -6.16 20.57 20.73
N SER A 8 -5.19 20.51 19.81
CA SER A 8 -4.57 19.23 19.44
C SER A 8 -3.67 18.77 20.57
N HIS A 9 -4.08 17.72 21.29
CA HIS A 9 -3.22 17.05 22.24
C HIS A 9 -2.13 16.30 21.45
N CYS A 10 -0.91 16.84 21.45
CA CYS A 10 0.23 16.17 20.87
C CYS A 10 0.61 15.00 21.78
N VAL A 11 0.31 13.77 21.35
CA VAL A 11 0.78 12.57 22.03
C VAL A 11 2.22 12.36 21.59
N VAL A 12 3.16 12.62 22.50
CA VAL A 12 4.60 12.45 22.24
C VAL A 12 4.93 10.96 22.37
N GLY A 13 5.16 10.30 21.25
CA GLY A 13 5.63 8.93 21.17
C GLY A 13 6.08 8.64 19.74
N THR A 14 7.11 7.82 19.56
CA THR A 14 7.45 7.30 18.23
C THR A 14 6.22 6.54 17.72
N PRO A 15 5.62 6.88 16.55
CA PRO A 15 4.32 6.34 16.13
C PRO A 15 4.23 4.80 16.15
N CYS A 16 5.37 4.12 16.04
CA CYS A 16 5.48 2.66 16.02
C CYS A 16 5.31 1.98 17.39
N TYR A 17 5.37 2.71 18.51
CA TYR A 17 5.27 2.17 19.87
C TYR A 17 4.02 2.61 20.62
N ILE A 18 3.07 3.25 19.93
CA ILE A 18 1.80 3.66 20.53
C ILE A 18 0.98 2.41 20.85
N SER A 19 0.49 2.31 22.09
CA SER A 19 -0.36 1.18 22.48
C SER A 19 -1.77 1.35 21.92
N PRO A 20 -2.50 0.25 21.63
CA PRO A 20 -3.86 0.31 21.08
C PRO A 20 -4.81 1.21 21.90
N GLU A 21 -4.63 1.23 23.23
CA GLU A 21 -5.43 2.04 24.15
C GLU A 21 -5.23 3.55 23.93
N LEU A 22 -4.00 3.97 23.61
CA LEU A 22 -3.71 5.38 23.29
C LEU A 22 -4.36 5.81 21.98
N CYS A 23 -4.42 4.91 20.99
CA CYS A 23 -5.15 5.15 19.72
C CYS A 23 -6.66 5.30 19.93
N GLU A 24 -7.20 4.68 20.98
CA GLU A 24 -8.60 4.83 21.41
C GLU A 24 -8.82 6.09 22.28
N GLY A 25 -7.79 6.92 22.47
CA GLY A 25 -7.86 8.14 23.29
C GLY A 25 -7.86 7.90 24.80
N LYS A 26 -7.55 6.68 25.26
CA LYS A 26 -7.40 6.40 26.70
C LYS A 26 -6.12 7.04 27.23
N PRO A 27 -6.08 7.43 28.52
CA PRO A 27 -4.88 8.00 29.10
C PRO A 27 -3.75 6.98 29.19
N TYR A 28 -2.53 7.48 28.99
CA TYR A 28 -1.29 6.72 29.14
C TYR A 28 -1.21 6.03 30.51
N ASN A 29 -0.85 4.75 30.53
CA ASN A 29 -0.73 3.98 31.76
C ASN A 29 0.30 2.85 31.62
N GLN A 30 0.51 2.07 32.68
CA GLN A 30 1.49 0.98 32.72
C GLN A 30 1.33 -0.07 31.61
N LYS A 31 0.12 -0.28 31.06
CA LYS A 31 -0.06 -1.18 29.91
C LYS A 31 0.59 -0.63 28.64
N SER A 32 0.57 0.70 28.48
CA SER A 32 1.28 1.38 27.40
C SER A 32 2.80 1.21 27.52
N ASP A 33 3.35 1.25 28.75
CA ASP A 33 4.77 0.94 29.00
C ASP A 33 5.12 -0.51 28.62
N ILE A 34 4.29 -1.47 29.05
CA ILE A 34 4.50 -2.90 28.75
C ILE A 34 4.44 -3.16 27.25
N TRP A 35 3.50 -2.52 26.54
CA TRP A 35 3.39 -2.61 25.09
C TRP A 35 4.65 -2.07 24.40
N ALA A 36 5.08 -0.85 24.75
CA ALA A 36 6.27 -0.25 24.17
C ALA A 36 7.52 -1.09 24.43
N LEU A 37 7.67 -1.60 25.66
CA LEU A 37 8.76 -2.52 26.02
C LEU A 37 8.69 -3.83 25.21
N GLY A 38 7.50 -4.38 25.00
CA GLY A 38 7.27 -5.58 24.20
C GLY A 38 7.67 -5.39 22.74
N CYS A 39 7.33 -4.26 22.14
CA CYS A 39 7.77 -3.90 20.78
C CYS A 39 9.30 -3.81 20.71
N VAL A 40 9.93 -3.11 21.65
CA VAL A 40 11.40 -2.99 21.71
C VAL A 40 12.07 -4.35 21.88
N LEU A 41 11.56 -5.21 22.77
CA LEU A 41 12.11 -6.56 22.97
C LEU A 41 11.92 -7.47 21.76
N TYR A 42 10.77 -7.40 21.08
CA TYR A 42 10.52 -8.15 19.84
C TYR A 42 11.50 -7.74 18.73
N GLU A 43 11.76 -6.45 18.59
CA GLU A 43 12.71 -5.91 17.62
C GLU A 43 14.16 -6.33 17.93
N LEU A 44 14.55 -6.25 19.21
CA LEU A 44 15.86 -6.70 19.68
C LEU A 44 16.06 -8.21 19.49
N ALA A 45 15.05 -9.01 19.78
CA ALA A 45 15.11 -10.47 19.66
C ALA A 45 15.09 -10.96 18.21
N SER A 46 14.38 -10.27 17.31
CA SER A 46 14.26 -10.64 15.90
C SER A 46 15.35 -10.04 15.01
N LEU A 47 16.18 -9.13 15.53
CA LEU A 47 17.20 -8.36 14.78
C LEU A 47 16.65 -7.60 13.57
N LYS A 48 15.33 -7.43 13.49
CA LYS A 48 14.70 -6.60 12.47
C LYS A 48 14.83 -5.16 12.90
N ARG A 49 15.67 -4.39 12.21
CA ARG A 49 15.70 -2.94 12.35
C ARG A 49 14.33 -2.39 11.97
N ALA A 50 13.55 -1.95 12.95
CA ALA A 50 12.21 -1.43 12.71
C ALA A 50 12.21 -0.03 12.08
N PHE A 51 13.30 0.73 12.28
CA PHE A 51 13.47 2.04 11.67
C PHE A 51 14.95 2.33 11.39
N GLU A 52 15.18 3.10 10.34
CA GLU A 52 16.46 3.74 10.07
C GLU A 52 16.30 5.23 10.37
N ALA A 53 17.02 5.73 11.37
CA ALA A 53 16.90 7.13 11.82
C ALA A 53 17.64 8.12 10.91
N ALA A 54 18.43 7.62 9.96
CA ALA A 54 19.19 8.42 9.00
C ALA A 54 18.80 8.01 7.57
N PRO A 55 18.79 8.97 6.61
CA PRO A 55 18.52 8.65 5.21
C PRO A 55 19.59 7.69 4.67
N LYS A 56 19.14 6.63 4.00
CA LYS A 56 19.99 5.66 3.32
C LYS A 56 19.57 5.53 1.87
N ILE A 57 20.56 5.27 1.02
CA ILE A 57 20.31 4.94 -0.38
C ILE A 57 19.55 3.61 -0.44
N VAL A 58 18.51 3.56 -1.27
CA VAL A 58 17.83 2.30 -1.61
C VAL A 58 18.66 1.62 -2.69
N GLU A 59 19.62 0.79 -2.29
CA GLU A 59 20.61 0.18 -3.21
C GLU A 59 19.98 -0.60 -4.37
N ALA A 60 18.82 -1.21 -4.12
CA ALA A 60 18.08 -1.98 -5.14
C ALA A 60 17.58 -1.12 -6.32
N LEU A 61 17.54 0.20 -6.19
CA LEU A 61 17.15 1.13 -7.26
C LEU A 61 18.36 1.83 -7.90
N LEU A 62 19.59 1.48 -7.51
CA LEU A 62 20.78 2.02 -8.17
C LEU A 62 20.80 1.59 -9.64
N GLY A 63 21.01 2.56 -10.53
CA GLY A 63 20.97 2.35 -11.98
C GLY A 63 19.66 2.78 -12.64
N TYR A 64 18.61 3.05 -11.86
CA TYR A 64 17.36 3.63 -12.36
C TYR A 64 17.31 5.13 -12.01
N GLU A 65 16.91 5.95 -12.97
CA GLU A 65 16.59 7.36 -12.70
C GLU A 65 15.15 7.44 -12.17
N ILE A 66 15.00 7.57 -10.85
CA ILE A 66 13.68 7.63 -10.22
C ILE A 66 13.07 9.03 -10.38
N ALA A 67 11.98 9.11 -11.14
CA ALA A 67 11.25 10.34 -11.43
C ALA A 67 10.19 10.68 -10.37
N GLN A 68 9.59 9.67 -9.74
CA GLN A 68 8.55 9.86 -8.73
C GLN A 68 8.56 8.71 -7.70
N ALA A 69 8.21 9.02 -6.45
CA ALA A 69 7.82 8.02 -5.46
C ALA A 69 6.45 8.37 -4.84
N ALA A 70 5.72 7.35 -4.41
CA ALA A 70 4.46 7.49 -3.67
C ALA A 70 4.44 6.51 -2.50
N CYS A 71 4.01 6.97 -1.33
CA CYS A 71 3.99 6.17 -0.11
C CYS A 71 2.55 5.99 0.38
N GLY A 72 2.13 4.74 0.55
CA GLY A 72 0.89 4.38 1.26
C GLY A 72 1.14 4.14 2.74
N ALA A 73 0.17 3.54 3.44
CA ALA A 73 0.29 3.30 4.88
C ALA A 73 1.39 2.30 5.26
N SER A 74 1.71 1.35 4.37
CA SER A 74 2.74 0.32 4.61
C SER A 74 3.36 -0.23 3.33
N HIS A 75 3.26 0.51 2.21
CA HIS A 75 3.84 0.13 0.94
C HIS A 75 4.29 1.38 0.19
N VAL A 76 5.19 1.21 -0.77
CA VAL A 76 5.77 2.30 -1.55
C VAL A 76 5.73 1.89 -3.02
N LEU A 77 5.45 2.87 -3.88
CA LEU A 77 5.69 2.80 -5.31
C LEU A 77 6.81 3.76 -5.69
N ALA A 78 7.67 3.35 -6.62
CA ALA A 78 8.62 4.21 -7.30
C ALA A 78 8.43 4.10 -8.81
N LEU A 79 8.57 5.20 -9.52
CA LEU A 79 8.48 5.31 -10.97
C LEU A 79 9.82 5.79 -11.51
N SER A 80 10.41 5.04 -12.45
CA SER A 80 11.59 5.49 -13.19
C SER A 80 11.21 6.46 -14.32
N SER A 81 12.19 7.21 -14.83
CA SER A 81 12.07 8.06 -16.02
C SER A 81 11.69 7.27 -17.28
N GLU A 82 12.02 5.98 -17.31
CA GLU A 82 11.73 5.05 -18.40
C GLU A 82 10.35 4.39 -18.28
N GLY A 83 9.51 4.84 -17.32
CA GLY A 83 8.14 4.34 -17.14
C GLY A 83 8.03 3.03 -16.37
N GLU A 84 9.11 2.55 -15.74
CA GLU A 84 9.10 1.33 -14.93
C GLU A 84 8.56 1.63 -13.53
N VAL A 85 7.69 0.74 -13.04
CA VAL A 85 7.11 0.88 -11.71
C VAL A 85 7.68 -0.18 -10.79
N PHE A 86 8.18 0.23 -9.63
CA PHE A 86 8.63 -0.65 -8.57
C PHE A 86 7.70 -0.55 -7.37
N ALA A 87 7.42 -1.68 -6.71
CA ALA A 87 6.61 -1.73 -5.50
C ALA A 87 7.29 -2.56 -4.40
N TRP A 88 7.16 -2.12 -3.15
CA TRP A 88 7.60 -2.90 -1.99
C TRP A 88 6.82 -2.52 -0.73
N GLY A 89 6.98 -3.31 0.32
CA GLY A 89 6.29 -3.23 1.59
C GLY A 89 5.26 -4.34 1.75
N ARG A 90 4.12 -4.00 2.34
CA ARG A 90 3.05 -4.95 2.67
C ARG A 90 2.30 -5.40 1.40
N GLY A 91 2.04 -6.70 1.27
CA GLY A 91 1.42 -7.31 0.07
C GLY A 91 -0.08 -7.57 0.14
N ASP A 92 -0.72 -7.43 1.32
CA ASP A 92 -2.11 -7.83 1.53
C ASP A 92 -3.10 -7.07 0.62
N ASN A 93 -4.10 -7.81 0.11
CA ASN A 93 -5.03 -7.42 -0.95
C ASN A 93 -4.38 -7.17 -2.32
N GLY A 94 -3.12 -7.59 -2.53
CA GLY A 94 -2.42 -7.43 -3.80
C GLY A 94 -2.02 -5.99 -4.10
N ARG A 95 -1.83 -5.15 -3.06
CA ARG A 95 -1.54 -3.71 -3.22
C ARG A 95 -0.20 -3.39 -3.90
N LEU A 96 0.69 -4.37 -4.02
CA LEU A 96 1.95 -4.21 -4.73
C LEU A 96 1.81 -4.41 -6.24
N GLY A 97 0.68 -4.95 -6.73
CA GLY A 97 0.47 -5.18 -8.16
C GLY A 97 1.31 -6.32 -8.74
N LEU A 98 1.90 -7.19 -7.92
CA LEU A 98 2.81 -8.27 -8.34
C LEU A 98 2.07 -9.57 -8.74
N GLY A 99 0.75 -9.55 -8.83
CA GLY A 99 -0.07 -10.75 -9.10
C GLY A 99 -0.20 -11.72 -7.92
N ASN A 100 0.32 -11.36 -6.74
CA ASN A 100 0.20 -12.13 -5.50
C ASN A 100 -0.05 -11.19 -4.30
N GLN A 101 -0.16 -11.75 -3.10
CA GLN A 101 -0.35 -10.98 -1.86
C GLN A 101 0.87 -11.02 -0.92
N GLU A 102 2.02 -11.46 -1.43
CA GLU A 102 3.23 -11.62 -0.64
C GLU A 102 3.86 -10.25 -0.34
N PRO A 103 4.34 -10.01 0.90
CA PRO A 103 5.09 -8.81 1.23
C PRO A 103 6.51 -8.89 0.69
N HIS A 104 7.06 -7.75 0.27
CA HIS A 104 8.44 -7.64 -0.20
C HIS A 104 9.18 -6.54 0.54
N SER A 105 10.33 -6.84 1.13
CA SER A 105 11.14 -5.86 1.85
C SER A 105 12.06 -5.02 0.95
N SER A 106 12.11 -5.34 -0.35
CA SER A 106 12.89 -4.62 -1.36
C SER A 106 12.04 -4.33 -2.61
N PRO A 107 12.34 -3.24 -3.34
CA PRO A 107 11.69 -2.90 -4.60
C PRO A 107 11.59 -4.08 -5.55
N GLN A 108 10.37 -4.39 -6.02
CA GLN A 108 10.09 -5.38 -7.05
C GLN A 108 9.51 -4.70 -8.27
N LEU A 109 9.95 -5.09 -9.46
CA LEU A 109 9.38 -4.59 -10.71
C LEU A 109 7.92 -5.05 -10.84
N VAL A 110 7.01 -4.10 -11.03
CA VAL A 110 5.58 -4.35 -11.22
C VAL A 110 5.32 -4.65 -12.71
N PRO A 111 4.80 -5.84 -13.05
CA PRO A 111 4.50 -6.17 -14.44
C PRO A 111 3.25 -5.39 -14.90
N LEU A 112 3.46 -4.38 -15.76
CA LEU A 112 2.36 -3.69 -16.43
C LEU A 112 1.87 -4.50 -17.64
N PRO A 113 0.55 -4.50 -17.95
CA PRO A 113 0.05 -5.13 -19.15
C PRO A 113 0.65 -4.50 -20.40
N ALA A 114 0.83 -5.30 -21.46
CA ALA A 114 1.39 -4.83 -22.72
C ALA A 114 0.58 -3.64 -23.28
N GLY A 115 1.30 -2.60 -23.73
CA GLY A 115 0.71 -1.38 -24.28
C GLY A 115 0.35 -0.31 -23.25
N TYR A 116 0.63 -0.53 -21.96
CA TYR A 116 0.52 0.49 -20.92
C TYR A 116 1.90 0.92 -20.45
N GLU A 117 2.09 2.23 -20.33
CA GLU A 117 3.32 2.86 -19.85
C GLU A 117 2.97 3.81 -18.71
N ALA A 118 3.67 3.72 -17.58
CA ALA A 118 3.37 4.52 -16.41
C ALA A 118 3.92 5.94 -16.55
N GLN A 119 3.08 6.93 -16.22
CA GLN A 119 3.44 8.34 -16.18
C GLN A 119 3.42 8.91 -14.77
N LYS A 120 2.53 8.41 -13.90
CA LYS A 120 2.46 8.79 -12.48
C LYS A 120 2.06 7.62 -11.61
N VAL A 121 2.56 7.60 -10.39
CA VAL A 121 2.18 6.63 -9.35
C VAL A 121 1.50 7.32 -8.17
N LEU A 122 0.53 6.66 -7.56
CA LEU A 122 -0.23 7.16 -6.41
C LEU A 122 -0.50 6.01 -5.44
N CYS A 123 -0.49 6.31 -4.15
CA CYS A 123 -0.81 5.35 -3.10
C CYS A 123 -1.98 5.84 -2.26
N GLY A 124 -2.92 4.94 -1.99
CA GLY A 124 -3.86 5.04 -0.89
C GLY A 124 -3.35 4.31 0.35
N ILE A 125 -4.23 4.10 1.33
CA ILE A 125 -3.90 3.35 2.56
C ILE A 125 -3.47 1.91 2.25
N ASP A 126 -4.26 1.22 1.42
CA ASP A 126 -4.14 -0.19 1.08
C ASP A 126 -4.43 -0.45 -0.41
N ALA A 127 -4.23 0.58 -1.25
CA ALA A 127 -4.41 0.53 -2.69
C ALA A 127 -3.30 1.32 -3.39
N SER A 128 -3.01 0.91 -4.62
CA SER A 128 -2.02 1.49 -5.52
C SER A 128 -2.70 1.88 -6.82
N MET A 129 -2.32 3.03 -7.38
CA MET A 129 -2.85 3.52 -8.65
C MET A 129 -1.70 4.01 -9.54
N ILE A 130 -1.84 3.77 -10.84
CA ILE A 130 -0.86 4.11 -11.86
C ILE A 130 -1.62 4.83 -12.98
N LEU A 131 -1.25 6.08 -13.25
CA LEU A 131 -1.74 6.82 -14.40
C LEU A 131 -0.82 6.53 -15.59
N THR A 132 -1.41 6.15 -16.71
CA THR A 132 -0.66 5.79 -17.92
C THR A 132 -0.59 6.94 -18.92
N SER A 133 0.37 6.87 -19.85
CA SER A 133 0.49 7.81 -20.97
C SER A 133 -0.77 7.85 -21.86
N GLY A 134 -1.55 6.77 -21.90
CA GLY A 134 -2.85 6.67 -22.57
C GLY A 134 -4.02 7.30 -21.82
N HIS A 135 -3.78 8.10 -20.78
CA HIS A 135 -4.81 8.71 -19.92
C HIS A 135 -5.72 7.69 -19.21
N GLN A 136 -5.22 6.48 -18.97
CA GLN A 136 -5.94 5.43 -18.25
C GLN A 136 -5.39 5.29 -16.84
N ILE A 137 -6.22 4.77 -15.94
CA ILE A 137 -5.82 4.47 -14.56
C ILE A 137 -5.82 2.96 -14.38
N LEU A 138 -4.67 2.42 -14.01
CA LEU A 138 -4.53 1.07 -13.50
C LEU A 138 -4.56 1.12 -11.98
N ALA A 139 -5.29 0.22 -11.33
CA ALA A 139 -5.41 0.20 -9.88
C ALA A 139 -5.40 -1.22 -9.32
N CYS A 140 -4.75 -1.40 -8.17
CA CYS A 140 -4.68 -2.68 -7.46
C CYS A 140 -4.69 -2.45 -5.94
N GLY A 141 -4.92 -3.52 -5.17
CA GLY A 141 -5.06 -3.46 -3.72
C GLY A 141 -6.50 -3.67 -3.26
N SER A 142 -6.84 -3.13 -2.08
CA SER A 142 -8.17 -3.30 -1.49
C SER A 142 -9.24 -2.61 -2.34
N ASN A 143 -10.29 -3.34 -2.73
CA ASN A 143 -11.50 -2.75 -3.32
C ASN A 143 -12.62 -2.49 -2.29
N ARG A 144 -12.29 -2.35 -1.00
CA ARG A 144 -13.30 -1.99 0.02
C ARG A 144 -14.02 -0.69 -0.37
N TYR A 145 -15.36 -0.69 -0.27
CA TYR A 145 -16.24 0.40 -0.70
C TYR A 145 -16.23 0.67 -2.22
N ASN A 146 -15.83 -0.32 -3.03
CA ASN A 146 -15.68 -0.22 -4.48
C ASN A 146 -14.80 0.97 -4.93
N LYS A 147 -13.80 1.33 -4.12
CA LYS A 147 -12.96 2.51 -4.38
C LYS A 147 -12.03 2.38 -5.59
N LEU A 148 -11.85 1.17 -6.10
CA LEU A 148 -11.14 0.92 -7.36
C LEU A 148 -12.09 0.86 -8.56
N CYS A 149 -13.41 0.95 -8.32
CA CYS A 149 -14.46 0.85 -9.34
C CYS A 149 -14.37 -0.43 -10.18
N GLN A 150 -13.92 -1.54 -9.57
CA GLN A 150 -13.81 -2.84 -10.23
C GLN A 150 -15.07 -3.69 -10.10
N ASP A 151 -15.97 -3.37 -9.15
CA ASP A 151 -17.22 -4.08 -8.99
C ASP A 151 -18.18 -3.61 -10.07
N ARG A 152 -18.28 -4.40 -11.13
CA ARG A 152 -19.10 -4.07 -12.28
C ARG A 152 -20.55 -4.37 -11.97
N THR A 153 -21.39 -3.35 -11.75
CA THR A 153 -22.84 -3.52 -11.84
C THR A 153 -23.22 -3.59 -13.32
N VAL A 154 -23.09 -4.76 -13.93
CA VAL A 154 -23.62 -4.98 -15.29
C VAL A 154 -25.14 -4.96 -15.18
N SER A 155 -25.80 -3.95 -15.75
CA SER A 155 -27.23 -4.03 -15.99
C SER A 155 -27.50 -5.22 -16.92
N PRO A 156 -28.54 -6.04 -16.70
CA PRO A 156 -28.80 -7.20 -17.54
C PRO A 156 -28.92 -6.77 -19.02
N GLY A 157 -27.97 -7.18 -19.87
CA GLY A 157 -28.04 -7.00 -21.32
C GLY A 157 -26.93 -6.16 -21.99
N GLU A 158 -25.97 -5.58 -21.26
CA GLU A 158 -24.89 -4.80 -21.89
C GLU A 158 -23.67 -5.71 -22.23
N PRO A 159 -23.15 -5.69 -23.48
CA PRO A 159 -22.01 -6.52 -23.85
C PRO A 159 -20.73 -6.10 -23.12
N LEU A 160 -19.93 -7.09 -22.70
CA LEU A 160 -18.65 -6.86 -22.04
C LEU A 160 -17.66 -6.20 -23.04
N PRO A 161 -17.01 -5.07 -22.70
CA PRO A 161 -15.91 -4.52 -23.46
C PRO A 161 -14.72 -5.47 -23.38
N ALA A 162 -14.02 -5.61 -24.51
CA ALA A 162 -12.97 -6.60 -24.75
C ALA A 162 -11.85 -6.62 -23.70
N VAL A 163 -11.62 -5.51 -22.99
CA VAL A 163 -10.55 -5.36 -21.99
C VAL A 163 -10.86 -6.10 -20.68
N ALA A 164 -12.15 -6.32 -20.36
CA ALA A 164 -12.57 -7.01 -19.13
C ALA A 164 -12.47 -8.55 -19.24
N ALA A 165 -12.47 -9.10 -20.47
CA ALA A 165 -12.40 -10.54 -20.69
C ALA A 165 -11.04 -11.13 -20.30
N ALA A 166 -9.95 -10.35 -20.46
CA ALA A 166 -8.60 -10.81 -20.16
C ALA A 166 -8.29 -10.94 -18.66
N ALA A 167 -9.02 -10.23 -17.79
CA ALA A 167 -8.79 -10.25 -16.34
C ALA A 167 -9.63 -11.33 -15.61
N ALA A 168 -10.75 -11.76 -16.19
CA ALA A 168 -11.67 -12.72 -15.58
C ALA A 168 -11.12 -14.17 -15.59
N ASP A 169 -10.29 -14.53 -16.56
CA ASP A 169 -9.70 -15.88 -16.67
C ASP A 169 -8.68 -16.21 -15.56
N GLN A 170 -8.20 -15.21 -14.81
CA GLN A 170 -7.23 -15.41 -13.71
C GLN A 170 -7.90 -15.60 -12.33
N ILE A 171 -9.22 -15.37 -12.21
CA ILE A 171 -9.93 -15.32 -10.92
C ILE A 171 -10.70 -16.63 -10.60
N GLN A 172 -10.96 -17.48 -11.60
CA GLN A 172 -11.74 -18.72 -11.40
C GLN A 172 -11.05 -19.83 -10.60
N SER A 173 -9.78 -19.68 -10.19
CA SER A 173 -9.04 -20.76 -9.51
C SER A 173 -9.13 -20.75 -7.98
N TYR A 174 -9.75 -19.75 -7.34
CA TYR A 174 -9.65 -19.58 -5.87
C TYR A 174 -10.95 -19.72 -5.07
N ASP A 175 -12.11 -19.92 -5.71
CA ASP A 175 -13.39 -20.06 -5.00
C ASP A 175 -13.88 -21.52 -5.01
N SER A 176 -13.13 -22.41 -4.35
CA SER A 176 -13.62 -23.72 -3.95
C SER A 176 -12.83 -24.25 -2.76
N GLY A 177 -13.13 -23.76 -1.55
CA GLY A 177 -12.56 -24.39 -0.37
C GLY A 177 -12.77 -23.70 0.97
N LYS A 178 -14.02 -23.41 1.37
CA LYS A 178 -14.42 -23.35 2.79
C LYS A 178 -15.89 -23.78 2.95
N SER A 179 -16.08 -25.06 3.28
CA SER A 179 -17.22 -25.59 4.06
C SER A 179 -16.70 -25.99 5.42
#